data_AF-A0A1W2ANP9-F1
#
_entry.id   AF-A0A1W2ANP9-F1
#
_cell.length_a   1.000
_cell.length_b   1.000
_cell.length_c   1.000
_cell.angle_alpha   90.00
_cell.angle_beta   90.00
_cell.angle_gamma   90.00
#
_symmetry.space_group_name_H-M   'P 1'
#
loop_
_entity.id
_entity.type
_entity.pdbx_description
1 polymer ?
#
loop_
_entity_poly.entity_id
_entity_poly.type
_entity_poly.pdbx_seq_one_letter_code
_entity_poly.pdbx_strand_id
1 'polypeptide(L)'
;MKPRKDLPGNKNIIGTKVVAIRQAKHIKQKDFLAKLQTLGMDISATSLSRLEGQYRLVQDYEVVILAKALDISVEELLHQNIGD
;
A
#
# COMPACT_ATOMS: atom_id res chain seq x y z
N MET A 1 2.15 13.89 -7.50
CA MET A 1 3.02 12.93 -8.23
C MET A 1 2.33 12.55 -9.53
N LYS A 2 3.10 12.40 -10.61
CA LYS A 2 2.60 12.00 -11.94
C LYS A 2 2.06 10.56 -11.85
N PRO A 3 0.91 10.23 -12.46
CA PRO A 3 0.43 8.86 -12.51
C PRO A 3 1.45 7.94 -13.17
N ARG A 4 1.59 6.72 -12.66
CA ARG A 4 2.50 5.71 -13.24
C ARG A 4 2.02 5.32 -14.63
N LYS A 5 2.96 5.21 -15.58
CA LYS A 5 2.73 4.65 -16.92
C LYS A 5 2.99 3.14 -16.98
N ASP A 6 3.76 2.61 -16.03
CA ASP A 6 4.21 1.22 -16.05
C ASP A 6 3.22 0.28 -15.38
N LEU A 7 3.15 -0.95 -15.87
CA LEU A 7 2.36 -2.03 -15.28
C LEU A 7 2.87 -2.37 -13.87
N PRO A 8 1.99 -2.72 -12.92
CA PRO A 8 2.40 -3.20 -11.60
C PRO A 8 3.44 -4.34 -11.69
N GLY A 9 4.39 -4.35 -10.77
CA GLY A 9 5.33 -5.45 -10.60
C GLY A 9 4.66 -6.69 -9.97
N ASN A 10 5.46 -7.59 -9.40
CA ASN A 10 4.99 -8.85 -8.83
C ASN A 10 5.65 -9.19 -7.47
N LYS A 11 6.32 -8.22 -6.83
CA LYS A 11 7.03 -8.46 -5.56
C LYS A 11 6.11 -8.44 -4.34
N ASN A 12 4.89 -7.95 -4.45
CA ASN A 12 3.91 -8.08 -3.38
C ASN A 12 2.49 -8.14 -3.95
N ILE A 13 1.57 -8.70 -3.17
CA ILE A 13 0.19 -8.94 -3.58
C ILE A 13 -0.77 -7.78 -3.24
N ILE A 14 -0.33 -6.82 -2.42
CA ILE A 14 -1.20 -5.80 -1.83
C ILE A 14 -1.07 -4.42 -2.49
N GLY A 15 -0.01 -4.15 -3.26
CA GLY A 15 0.34 -2.80 -3.72
C GLY A 15 -0.77 -2.11 -4.50
N THR A 16 -1.37 -2.80 -5.48
CA THR A 16 -2.51 -2.29 -6.25
C THR A 16 -3.75 -2.09 -5.38
N LYS A 17 -3.99 -2.97 -4.39
CA LYS A 17 -5.10 -2.86 -3.44
C LYS A 17 -4.94 -1.64 -2.52
N VAL A 18 -3.73 -1.41 -2.00
CA VAL A 18 -3.39 -0.20 -1.24
C VAL A 18 -3.69 1.06 -2.05
N VAL A 19 -3.30 1.10 -3.33
CA VAL A 19 -3.62 2.23 -4.22
C VAL A 19 -5.12 2.41 -4.39
N ALA A 20 -5.85 1.33 -4.68
CA ALA A 20 -7.29 1.38 -4.91
C ALA A 20 -8.05 1.91 -3.69
N ILE A 21 -7.77 1.37 -2.50
CA ILE A 21 -8.41 1.80 -1.24
C ILE A 21 -8.02 3.25 -0.92
N ARG A 22 -6.74 3.61 -1.08
CA ARG A 22 -6.26 4.97 -0.85
C ARG A 22 -6.98 5.99 -1.74
N GLN A 23 -7.16 5.66 -3.03
CA GLN A 23 -7.85 6.52 -3.99
C GLN A 23 -9.35 6.60 -3.72
N ALA A 24 -9.99 5.48 -3.35
CA ALA A 24 -11.40 5.45 -2.94
C ALA A 24 -11.66 6.32 -1.70
N LYS A 25 -10.69 6.41 -0.77
CA LYS A 25 -10.71 7.31 0.39
C LYS A 25 -10.19 8.73 0.09
N HIS A 26 -9.90 9.06 -1.18
CA HIS A 26 -9.37 10.36 -1.63
C HIS A 26 -8.05 10.81 -0.94
N ILE A 27 -7.25 9.87 -0.45
CA ILE A 27 -5.99 10.18 0.24
C ILE A 27 -4.88 10.35 -0.81
N LYS A 28 -4.18 11.50 -0.79
CA LYS A 28 -3.00 11.68 -1.66
C LYS A 28 -1.84 10.84 -1.12
N GLN A 29 -0.99 10.34 -2.01
CA GLN A 29 0.15 9.49 -1.62
C GLN A 29 1.09 10.17 -0.60
N LYS A 30 1.28 11.50 -0.68
CA LYS A 30 2.07 12.26 0.29
C LYS A 30 1.44 12.29 1.70
N ASP A 31 0.12 12.34 1.77
CA ASP A 31 -0.62 12.40 3.04
C ASP A 31 -0.68 10.99 3.66
N PHE A 32 -0.80 9.98 2.81
CA PHE A 32 -0.66 8.58 3.22
C PHE A 32 0.75 8.28 3.75
N LEU A 33 1.80 8.75 3.08
CA LEU A 33 3.18 8.64 3.55
C LEU A 33 3.33 9.22 4.96
N ALA A 34 2.85 10.45 5.18
CA ALA A 34 2.89 11.08 6.49
C ALA A 34 2.13 10.26 7.54
N LYS A 35 0.95 9.72 7.20
CA LYS A 35 0.17 8.85 8.09
C LYS A 35 0.91 7.56 8.45
N LEU A 36 1.62 6.94 7.52
CA LEU A 36 2.42 5.74 7.80
C LEU A 36 3.57 6.06 8.76
N GLN A 37 4.24 7.19 8.55
CA GLN A 37 5.32 7.66 9.42
C GLN A 37 4.85 7.97 10.84
N THR A 38 3.67 8.61 11.00
CA THR A 38 3.10 8.85 12.35
C THR A 38 2.66 7.58 13.06
N LEU A 39 2.40 6.50 12.31
CA LEU A 39 2.14 5.17 12.86
C LEU A 39 3.43 4.36 13.13
N GLY A 40 4.61 4.96 12.97
CA GLY A 40 5.90 4.35 13.27
C GLY A 40 6.55 3.58 12.11
N MET A 41 6.02 3.70 10.88
CA MET A 41 6.65 3.08 9.71
C MET A 41 7.76 3.97 9.17
N ASP A 42 9.02 3.52 9.30
CA ASP A 42 10.15 4.14 8.61
C ASP A 42 10.11 3.82 7.11
N ILE A 43 9.46 4.70 6.35
CA ILE A 43 9.28 4.56 4.91
C ILE A 43 9.50 5.90 4.20
N SER A 44 10.17 5.85 3.05
CA SER A 44 10.36 6.99 2.16
C SER A 44 9.30 7.04 1.06
N ALA A 45 9.14 8.21 0.42
CA ALA A 45 8.24 8.36 -0.73
C ALA A 45 8.57 7.38 -1.87
N THR A 46 9.86 7.15 -2.14
CA THR A 46 10.31 6.17 -3.14
C THR A 46 9.95 4.74 -2.74
N SER A 47 10.13 4.38 -1.47
CA SER A 47 9.77 3.05 -0.96
C SER A 47 8.25 2.81 -1.01
N LEU A 48 7.44 3.80 -0.59
CA LEU A 48 5.98 3.74 -0.70
C LEU A 48 5.53 3.61 -2.16
N SER A 49 6.13 4.40 -3.06
CA SER A 49 5.87 4.27 -4.49
C SER A 49 6.19 2.85 -4.98
N ARG A 50 7.33 2.28 -4.63
CA ARG A 50 7.68 0.89 -5.03
C ARG A 50 6.76 -0.15 -4.39
N LEU A 51 6.27 0.07 -3.18
CA LEU A 51 5.30 -0.81 -2.52
C LEU A 51 3.98 -0.82 -3.28
N GLU A 52 3.40 0.37 -3.51
CA GLU A 52 2.16 0.55 -4.26
C GLU A 52 2.26 0.03 -5.70
N GLY A 53 3.43 0.15 -6.32
CA GLY A 53 3.70 -0.40 -7.65
C GLY A 53 4.12 -1.87 -7.69
N GLN A 54 4.10 -2.60 -6.56
CA GLN A 54 4.50 -4.01 -6.48
C GLN A 54 5.96 -4.30 -6.91
N TYR A 55 6.87 -3.32 -6.77
CA TYR A 55 8.29 -3.42 -7.10
C TYR A 55 9.22 -3.63 -5.89
N ARG A 56 8.66 -3.86 -4.71
CA ARG A 56 9.37 -4.34 -3.53
C ARG A 56 8.50 -5.30 -2.71
N LEU A 57 9.16 -6.16 -1.93
CA LEU A 57 8.51 -6.98 -0.91
C LEU A 57 7.89 -6.09 0.16
N VAL A 58 6.90 -6.58 0.90
CA VAL A 58 6.31 -5.91 2.07
C VAL A 58 6.59 -6.77 3.29
N GLN A 59 7.07 -6.16 4.37
CA GLN A 59 7.33 -6.86 5.62
C GLN A 59 6.03 -7.03 6.39
N ASP A 60 5.95 -8.07 7.22
CA ASP A 60 4.74 -8.43 7.99
C ASP A 60 4.20 -7.27 8.85
N TYR A 61 5.08 -6.57 9.59
CA TYR A 61 4.70 -5.42 10.40
C TYR A 61 4.16 -4.26 9.57
N GLU A 62 4.62 -4.12 8.32
CA GLU A 62 4.13 -3.08 7.42
C GLU A 62 2.68 -3.36 7.00
N VAL A 63 2.29 -4.63 6.87
CA VAL A 63 0.91 -5.03 6.55
C VAL A 63 -0.05 -4.54 7.64
N VAL A 64 0.31 -4.72 8.91
CA VAL A 64 -0.50 -4.29 10.06
C VAL A 64 -0.66 -2.77 10.06
N ILE A 65 0.42 -2.03 9.82
CA ILE A 65 0.39 -0.56 9.79
C ILE A 65 -0.41 -0.07 8.57
N LEU A 66 -0.27 -0.71 7.41
CA LEU A 66 -1.03 -0.35 6.20
C LEU A 66 -2.52 -0.56 6.40
N ALA A 67 -2.94 -1.69 6.99
CA ALA A 67 -4.34 -1.96 7.31
C ALA A 67 -4.90 -0.90 8.25
N LYS A 68 -4.17 -0.58 9.34
CA LYS A 68 -4.54 0.51 10.27
C LYS A 68 -4.58 1.88 9.59
N ALA A 69 -3.62 2.19 8.72
CA ALA A 69 -3.57 3.46 8.01
C ALA A 69 -4.70 3.60 6.98
N LEU A 70 -5.11 2.50 6.36
CA LEU A 70 -6.22 2.44 5.43
C LEU A 70 -7.57 2.24 6.13
N ASP A 71 -7.59 1.98 7.43
CA ASP A 71 -8.81 1.75 8.21
C ASP A 71 -9.65 0.60 7.60
N ILE A 72 -8.98 -0.56 7.50
CA ILE A 72 -9.50 -1.87 7.09
C ILE A 72 -8.81 -2.97 7.92
N SER A 73 -9.30 -4.20 7.84
CA SER A 73 -8.66 -5.34 8.50
C SER A 73 -7.43 -5.86 7.72
N VAL A 74 -6.55 -6.62 8.39
CA VAL A 74 -5.39 -7.25 7.74
C VAL A 74 -5.84 -8.33 6.77
N GLU A 75 -6.89 -9.07 7.13
CA GLU A 75 -7.53 -10.09 6.29
C GLU A 75 -8.06 -9.44 5.02
N GLU A 76 -8.77 -8.32 5.14
CA GLU A 76 -9.22 -7.57 3.97
C GLU A 76 -8.02 -7.12 3.12
N LEU A 77 -6.93 -6.62 3.71
CA LEU A 77 -5.76 -6.21 2.94
C LEU A 77 -5.09 -7.38 2.19
N LEU A 78 -5.05 -8.57 2.79
CA LEU A 78 -4.40 -9.75 2.23
C LEU A 78 -5.32 -10.59 1.34
N HIS A 79 -6.64 -10.45 1.45
CA HIS A 79 -7.61 -11.25 0.72
C HIS A 79 -7.35 -11.20 -0.79
N GLN A 80 -7.08 -12.37 -1.35
CA GLN A 80 -6.98 -12.64 -2.78
C GLN A 80 -8.24 -13.40 -3.18
N ASN A 81 -8.88 -13.01 -4.29
CA ASN A 81 -9.87 -13.87 -4.92
C ASN A 81 -9.13 -15.02 -5.62
N ILE A 82 -8.71 -16.00 -4.82
CA ILE A 82 -8.31 -17.30 -5.32
C ILE A 82 -9.64 -17.96 -5.66
N GLY A 83 -9.92 -18.14 -6.95
CA GLY A 83 -11.17 -18.72 -7.41
C GLY A 83 -11.42 -20.08 -6.75
N ASP A 84 -12.66 -20.30 -6.34
CA ASP A 84 -13.21 -21.62 -6.05
C ASP A 84 -13.15 -22.54 -7.29
#